data_AF-A0A2V7NUV4-F1
#
_entry.id   AF-A0A2V7NUV4-F1
#
_cell.length_a   1.000
_cell.length_b   1.000
_cell.length_c   1.000
_cell.angle_alpha   90.00
_cell.angle_beta   90.00
_cell.angle_gamma   90.00
#
_symmetry.space_group_name_H-M   'P 1'
#
loop_
_entity.id
_entity.type
_entity.pdbx_description
1 polymer ?
#
loop_
_entity_poly.entity_id
_entity_poly.type
_entity_poly.pdbx_seq_one_letter_code
_entity_poly.pdbx_strand_id
1 'polypeptide(L)'
;MVTWERVAPAIAGRGGRPLCILDLAVPRDVEPAVGQLENVFLYDVDDLQAVAGQAAAQRRGEIPAAEHIVNEEVERFWAWYGGLAVVPALKEFRERLDAVRAVEVDRALRRFKHLPPEDREQLDQFSKALLNKFLHEPTVALKAAADRGRGYALLEALKELFGLERGDGP
;
A
#
# COMPACT_ATOMS: atom_id res chain seq x y z
N MET A 1 20.91 22.60 21.17
CA MET A 1 20.72 24.01 21.57
C MET A 1 22.03 24.81 21.59
N VAL A 2 22.13 25.77 20.68
CA VAL A 2 23.16 26.80 20.59
C VAL A 2 22.64 28.02 21.36
N THR A 3 23.36 28.42 22.41
CA THR A 3 22.95 29.49 23.33
C THR A 3 23.84 30.72 23.18
N TRP A 4 23.36 31.86 23.67
CA TRP A 4 24.13 33.11 23.70
C TRP A 4 25.52 32.93 24.31
N GLU A 5 25.60 32.28 25.47
CA GLU A 5 26.85 32.06 26.23
C GLU A 5 27.91 31.30 25.43
N ARG A 6 27.48 30.43 24.51
CA ARG A 6 28.38 29.67 23.63
C ARG A 6 28.85 30.48 22.44
N VAL A 7 28.01 31.39 21.93
CA VAL A 7 28.28 32.14 20.70
C VAL A 7 29.03 33.44 20.98
N ALA A 8 28.71 34.16 22.06
CA ALA A 8 29.32 35.47 22.35
C ALA A 8 30.86 35.43 22.44
N PRO A 9 31.51 34.45 23.12
CA PRO A 9 32.97 34.36 23.15
C PRO A 9 33.56 34.05 21.77
N ALA A 10 32.86 33.24 20.97
CA ALA A 10 33.29 32.88 19.62
C ALA A 10 33.26 34.09 18.68
N ILE A 11 32.32 35.03 18.86
CA ILE A 11 32.24 36.28 18.09
C ILE A 11 33.41 37.22 18.41
N ALA A 12 33.78 37.36 19.68
CA ALA A 12 34.91 38.22 20.07
C ALA A 12 36.22 37.79 19.38
N GLY A 13 36.44 36.49 19.19
CA GLY A 13 37.61 35.95 18.49
C GLY A 13 37.61 36.11 16.96
N ARG A 14 36.53 36.61 16.36
CA ARG A 14 36.38 36.71 14.89
C ARG A 14 36.84 38.03 14.29
N GLY A 15 37.25 39.01 15.11
CA GLY A 15 37.75 40.29 14.62
C GLY A 15 36.75 41.03 13.72
N GLY A 16 35.47 41.04 14.09
CA GLY A 16 34.39 41.70 13.33
C GLY A 16 33.89 40.93 12.11
N ARG A 17 34.39 39.71 11.82
CA ARG A 17 33.87 38.91 10.71
C ARG A 17 32.45 38.41 10.98
N PRO A 18 31.48 38.67 10.09
CA PRO A 18 30.10 38.26 10.29
C PRO A 18 29.95 36.74 10.41
N LEU A 19 28.95 36.31 11.19
CA LEU A 19 28.52 34.92 11.34
C LEU A 19 27.07 34.81 10.91
N CYS A 20 26.81 34.02 9.87
CA CYS A 20 25.46 33.64 9.47
C CYS A 20 25.12 32.29 10.12
N ILE A 21 24.00 32.22 10.81
CA ILE A 21 23.46 31.00 11.41
C ILE A 21 22.11 30.72 10.74
N LEU A 22 21.98 29.54 10.16
CA LEU A 22 20.72 29.05 9.59
C LEU A 22 20.16 27.99 10.54
N ASP A 23 19.09 28.33 11.25
CA ASP A 23 18.39 27.41 12.16
C ASP A 23 17.25 26.71 11.41
N LEU A 24 17.55 25.52 10.88
CA LEU A 24 16.61 24.70 10.11
C LEU A 24 15.81 23.72 10.98
N ALA A 25 16.01 23.73 12.30
CA ALA A 25 15.41 22.76 13.21
C ALA A 25 13.99 23.17 13.63
N VAL A 26 13.11 22.17 13.80
CA VAL A 26 11.76 22.35 14.36
C VAL A 26 11.54 21.26 15.41
N PRO A 27 11.52 21.59 16.73
CA PRO A 27 11.67 22.92 17.33
C PRO A 27 13.09 23.51 17.18
N ARG A 28 13.20 24.83 17.32
CA ARG A 28 14.44 25.60 17.07
C ARG A 28 15.63 25.11 17.88
N ASP A 29 16.81 25.09 17.26
CA ASP A 29 18.05 24.68 17.91
C ASP A 29 18.91 25.85 18.37
N VAL A 30 18.59 27.08 17.96
CA VAL A 30 19.33 28.28 18.30
C VAL A 30 18.46 29.21 19.12
N GLU A 31 18.98 29.66 20.26
CA GLU A 31 18.31 30.65 21.09
C GLU A 31 18.11 31.97 20.33
N PRO A 32 16.89 32.56 20.32
CA PRO A 32 16.63 33.80 19.57
C PRO A 32 17.55 34.96 19.98
N ALA A 33 17.96 34.99 21.25
CA ALA A 33 18.90 36.00 21.76
C ALA A 33 20.21 36.02 20.98
N VAL A 34 20.69 34.89 20.43
CA VAL A 34 21.93 34.82 19.63
C VAL A 34 21.90 35.79 18.43
N GLY A 35 20.73 36.07 17.86
CA GLY A 35 20.57 37.05 16.78
C GLY A 35 20.77 38.51 17.20
N GLN A 36 20.87 38.81 18.50
CA GLN A 36 21.13 40.16 19.02
C GLN A 36 22.64 40.45 19.18
N LEU A 37 23.52 39.45 18.96
CA LEU A 37 24.97 39.65 18.97
C LEU A 37 25.40 40.49 17.76
N GLU A 38 26.33 41.42 17.99
CA GLU A 38 26.92 42.20 16.91
C GLU A 38 27.61 41.28 15.89
N ASN A 39 27.41 41.55 14.60
CA ASN A 39 27.91 40.73 13.49
C ASN A 39 27.35 39.29 13.42
N VAL A 40 26.21 39.00 14.06
CA VAL A 40 25.48 37.73 13.92
C VAL A 40 24.18 37.94 13.14
N PHE A 41 23.97 37.10 12.13
CA PHE A 41 22.74 37.04 11.35
C PHE A 41 22.13 35.66 11.57
N LEU A 42 21.05 35.60 12.33
CA LEU A 42 20.29 34.38 12.58
C LEU A 42 19.06 34.39 11.67
N TYR A 43 18.93 33.37 10.83
CA TYR A 43 17.72 33.12 10.04
C TYR A 43 17.12 31.79 10.45
N ASP A 44 15.81 31.76 10.65
CA ASP A 44 15.08 30.53 10.92
C ASP A 44 14.36 30.00 9.66
N VAL A 45 13.58 28.93 9.86
CA VAL A 45 12.83 28.31 8.76
C VAL A 45 11.79 29.26 8.15
N ASP A 46 11.23 30.18 8.93
CA ASP A 46 10.20 31.12 8.47
C ASP A 46 10.82 32.23 7.61
N ASP A 47 11.98 32.74 8.01
CA ASP A 47 12.77 33.69 7.20
C ASP A 47 13.12 33.09 5.82
N LEU A 48 13.50 31.82 5.80
CA LEU A 48 13.85 31.10 4.58
C LEU A 48 12.63 30.82 3.69
N GLN A 49 11.45 30.60 4.28
CA GLN A 49 10.20 30.47 3.52
C GLN A 49 9.85 31.75 2.76
N ALA A 50 10.09 32.93 3.34
CA ALA A 50 9.82 34.21 2.66
C ALA A 50 10.66 34.37 1.38
N VAL A 51 11.94 33.98 1.42
CA VAL A 51 12.83 33.99 0.25
C VAL A 51 12.47 32.88 -0.74
N ALA A 52 12.16 31.68 -0.24
CA ALA A 52 11.78 30.54 -1.07
C ALA A 52 10.46 30.76 -1.81
N GLY A 53 9.52 31.54 -1.26
CA GLY A 53 8.25 31.88 -1.89
C GLY A 53 8.41 32.60 -3.24
N GLN A 54 9.45 33.43 -3.39
CA GLN A 54 9.76 34.10 -4.65
C GLN A 54 10.27 33.12 -5.71
N ALA A 55 11.10 32.14 -5.33
CA ALA A 55 11.56 31.06 -6.22
C ALA A 55 10.45 30.03 -6.53
N ALA A 56 9.51 29.83 -5.61
CA ALA A 56 8.34 28.96 -5.82
C ALA A 56 7.40 29.52 -6.88
N ALA A 57 7.27 30.85 -7.00
CA ALA A 57 6.47 31.50 -8.02
C ALA A 57 6.94 31.17 -9.46
N GLN A 58 8.26 31.07 -9.69
CA GLN A 58 8.82 30.65 -10.97
C GLN A 58 8.54 29.18 -11.29
N ARG A 59 8.44 28.32 -10.27
CA ARG A 59 8.15 26.88 -10.43
C ARG A 59 6.66 26.56 -10.51
N ARG A 60 5.77 27.55 -10.40
CA ARG A 60 4.32 27.34 -10.55
C ARG A 60 3.93 26.77 -11.91
N GLY A 61 4.70 27.06 -12.96
CA GLY A 61 4.49 26.49 -14.29
C GLY A 61 4.67 24.97 -14.35
N GLU A 62 5.40 24.37 -13.42
CA GLU A 62 5.65 22.93 -13.34
C GLU A 62 4.56 22.19 -12.52
N ILE A 63 3.72 22.92 -11.78
CA ILE A 63 2.66 22.33 -10.95
C ILE A 63 1.72 21.43 -11.76
N PRO A 64 1.21 21.85 -12.94
CA PRO A 64 0.34 20.99 -13.74
C PRO A 64 1.00 19.65 -14.15
N ALA A 65 2.30 19.67 -14.43
CA ALA A 65 3.04 18.45 -14.76
C ALA A 65 3.19 17.52 -13.54
N ALA A 66 3.46 18.09 -12.36
CA ALA A 66 3.51 17.32 -11.12
C ALA A 66 2.14 16.74 -10.74
N GLU A 67 1.06 17.52 -10.88
CA GLU A 67 -0.32 17.06 -10.64
C GLU A 67 -0.70 15.92 -11.59
N HIS A 68 -0.27 15.99 -12.85
CA HIS A 68 -0.49 14.92 -13.82
C HIS A 68 0.16 13.60 -13.37
N ILE A 69 1.43 13.64 -12.94
CA ILE A 69 2.12 12.46 -12.41
C ILE A 69 1.39 11.89 -11.18
N VAL A 70 0.97 12.75 -10.26
CA VAL A 70 0.23 12.32 -9.06
C VAL A 70 -1.08 11.64 -9.45
N ASN A 71 -1.84 12.19 -10.39
CA ASN A 71 -3.10 11.62 -10.84
C ASN A 71 -2.90 10.23 -11.48
N GLU A 72 -1.88 10.06 -12.34
CA GLU A 72 -1.55 8.76 -12.92
C GLU A 72 -1.21 7.71 -11.85
N GLU A 73 -0.45 8.09 -10.82
CA GLU A 73 -0.11 7.17 -9.72
C GLU A 73 -1.31 6.86 -8.83
N VAL A 74 -2.21 7.82 -8.62
CA VAL A 74 -3.47 7.58 -7.89
C VAL A 74 -4.34 6.59 -8.65
N GLU A 75 -4.47 6.70 -9.97
CA GLU A 75 -5.20 5.73 -10.79
C GLU A 75 -4.56 4.34 -10.74
N ARG A 76 -3.24 4.25 -10.86
CA ARG A 76 -2.48 3.00 -10.68
C ARG A 76 -2.73 2.38 -9.31
N PHE A 77 -2.68 3.19 -8.25
CA PHE A 77 -2.91 2.74 -6.88
C PHE A 77 -4.31 2.16 -6.71
N TRP A 78 -5.35 2.83 -7.19
CA TRP A 78 -6.72 2.34 -7.07
C TRP A 78 -6.94 1.05 -7.85
N ALA A 79 -6.36 0.94 -9.05
CA ALA A 79 -6.42 -0.28 -9.83
C ALA A 79 -5.75 -1.47 -9.08
N TRP A 80 -4.57 -1.24 -8.50
CA TRP A 80 -3.89 -2.22 -7.65
C TRP A 80 -4.69 -2.55 -6.37
N TYR A 81 -5.23 -1.55 -5.68
CA TYR A 81 -5.99 -1.71 -4.45
C TYR A 81 -7.26 -2.52 -4.68
N GLY A 82 -7.98 -2.28 -5.78
CA GLY A 82 -9.12 -3.10 -6.19
C GLY A 82 -8.75 -4.55 -6.47
N GLY A 83 -7.50 -4.82 -6.86
CA GLY A 83 -6.95 -6.17 -6.99
C GLY A 83 -6.82 -6.93 -5.66
N LEU A 84 -6.72 -6.25 -4.51
CA LEU A 84 -6.58 -6.92 -3.21
C LEU A 84 -7.83 -7.68 -2.76
N ALA A 85 -9.02 -7.25 -3.20
CA ALA A 85 -10.30 -7.90 -2.91
C ALA A 85 -10.44 -9.31 -3.54
N VAL A 86 -9.57 -9.64 -4.50
CA VAL A 86 -9.57 -10.92 -5.21
C VAL A 86 -9.21 -12.09 -4.30
N VAL A 87 -8.25 -11.90 -3.38
CA VAL A 87 -7.70 -13.01 -2.58
C VAL A 87 -8.75 -13.58 -1.61
N PRO A 88 -9.47 -12.76 -0.81
CA PRO A 88 -10.53 -13.27 0.06
C PRO A 88 -11.66 -13.96 -0.70
N ALA A 89 -12.13 -13.38 -1.79
CA ALA A 89 -13.24 -13.95 -2.56
C ALA A 89 -12.86 -15.24 -3.29
N LEU A 90 -11.62 -15.37 -3.76
CA LEU A 90 -11.12 -16.62 -4.32
C LEU A 90 -11.04 -17.73 -3.26
N LYS A 91 -10.72 -17.37 -2.01
CA LYS A 91 -10.72 -18.32 -0.89
C LYS A 91 -12.14 -18.84 -0.63
N GLU A 92 -13.11 -17.94 -0.52
CA GLU A 92 -14.53 -18.29 -0.35
C GLU A 92 -15.05 -19.18 -1.49
N PHE A 93 -14.69 -18.84 -2.73
CA PHE A 93 -15.05 -19.64 -3.91
C PHE A 93 -14.51 -21.07 -3.83
N ARG A 94 -13.24 -21.23 -3.46
CA ARG A 94 -12.60 -22.55 -3.27
C ARG A 94 -13.31 -23.36 -2.18
N GLU A 95 -13.63 -22.73 -1.06
CA GLU A 95 -14.33 -23.38 0.05
C GLU A 95 -15.72 -23.87 -0.37
N ARG A 96 -16.47 -23.07 -1.13
CA ARG A 96 -17.80 -23.47 -1.63
C ARG A 96 -17.71 -24.67 -2.59
N LEU A 97 -16.75 -24.69 -3.50
CA LEU A 97 -16.57 -25.82 -4.40
C LEU A 97 -16.10 -27.09 -3.69
N ASP A 98 -15.24 -26.96 -2.68
CA ASP A 98 -14.81 -28.11 -1.87
C ASP A 98 -15.99 -28.67 -1.05
N ALA A 99 -16.89 -27.82 -0.56
CA ALA A 99 -18.12 -28.25 0.10
C ALA A 99 -19.03 -29.04 -0.85
N VAL A 100 -19.25 -28.55 -2.08
CA VAL A 100 -20.02 -29.29 -3.10
C VAL A 100 -19.36 -30.63 -3.42
N ARG A 101 -18.03 -30.64 -3.64
CA ARG A 101 -17.26 -31.87 -3.85
C ARG A 101 -17.47 -32.87 -2.72
N ALA A 102 -17.32 -32.43 -1.47
CA ALA A 102 -17.43 -33.30 -0.30
C ALA A 102 -18.82 -33.97 -0.21
N VAL A 103 -19.90 -33.22 -0.49
CA VAL A 103 -21.27 -33.77 -0.53
C VAL A 103 -21.42 -34.83 -1.61
N GLU A 104 -20.90 -34.59 -2.82
CA GLU A 104 -21.02 -35.55 -3.93
C GLU A 104 -20.16 -36.80 -3.71
N VAL A 105 -18.96 -36.65 -3.12
CA VAL A 105 -18.10 -37.78 -2.73
C VAL A 105 -18.79 -38.63 -1.67
N ASP A 106 -19.35 -38.02 -0.61
CA ASP A 106 -20.08 -38.76 0.41
C ASP A 106 -21.29 -39.50 -0.19
N ARG A 107 -22.04 -38.83 -1.07
CA ARG A 107 -23.17 -39.45 -1.80
C ARG A 107 -22.72 -40.67 -2.63
N ALA A 108 -21.58 -40.57 -3.32
CA ALA A 108 -21.02 -41.67 -4.09
C ALA A 108 -20.60 -42.83 -3.16
N LEU A 109 -19.87 -42.54 -2.08
CA LEU A 109 -19.39 -43.53 -1.11
C LEU A 109 -20.53 -44.28 -0.41
N ARG A 110 -21.68 -43.62 -0.18
CA ARG A 110 -22.89 -44.28 0.34
C ARG A 110 -23.45 -45.35 -0.60
N ARG A 111 -23.22 -45.24 -1.91
CA ARG A 111 -23.62 -46.25 -2.92
C ARG A 111 -22.57 -47.35 -3.05
N PHE A 112 -21.29 -47.03 -2.85
CA PHE A 112 -20.18 -47.97 -2.93
C PHE A 112 -19.75 -48.52 -1.55
N LYS A 113 -20.71 -49.03 -0.76
CA LYS A 113 -20.42 -49.55 0.60
C LYS A 113 -19.46 -50.74 0.64
N HIS A 114 -19.32 -51.46 -0.47
CA HIS A 114 -18.43 -52.61 -0.58
C HIS A 114 -16.95 -52.21 -0.75
N LEU A 115 -16.66 -50.92 -1.04
CA LEU A 115 -15.28 -50.47 -1.17
C LEU A 115 -14.55 -50.53 0.19
N PRO A 116 -13.34 -51.09 0.24
CA PRO A 116 -12.49 -51.06 1.43
C PRO A 116 -12.10 -49.62 1.78
N PRO A 117 -11.72 -49.32 3.03
CA PRO A 117 -11.41 -47.96 3.48
C PRO A 117 -10.33 -47.26 2.63
N GLU A 118 -9.34 -48.00 2.13
CA GLU A 118 -8.26 -47.49 1.29
C GLU A 118 -8.78 -46.93 -0.04
N ASP A 119 -9.66 -47.68 -0.74
CA ASP A 119 -10.23 -47.23 -2.01
C ASP A 119 -11.14 -46.01 -1.84
N ARG A 120 -11.82 -45.90 -0.69
CA ARG A 120 -12.65 -44.72 -0.37
C ARG A 120 -11.80 -43.47 -0.18
N GLU A 121 -10.67 -43.60 0.49
CA GLU A 121 -9.69 -42.53 0.66
C GLU A 121 -9.07 -42.14 -0.69
N GLN A 122 -8.72 -43.12 -1.54
CA GLN A 122 -8.22 -42.84 -2.89
C GLN A 122 -9.24 -42.07 -3.74
N LEU A 123 -10.53 -42.37 -3.61
CA LEU A 123 -11.60 -41.64 -4.30
C LEU A 123 -11.71 -40.18 -3.82
N ASP A 124 -11.62 -39.95 -2.50
CA ASP A 124 -11.60 -38.61 -1.93
C ASP A 124 -10.37 -37.82 -2.41
N GLN A 125 -9.18 -38.42 -2.36
CA GLN A 125 -7.94 -37.82 -2.87
C GLN A 125 -8.01 -37.51 -4.36
N PHE A 126 -8.55 -38.43 -5.18
CA PHE A 126 -8.78 -38.20 -6.59
C PHE A 126 -9.69 -36.98 -6.83
N SER A 127 -10.80 -36.89 -6.09
CA SER A 127 -11.73 -35.76 -6.22
C SER A 127 -11.09 -34.42 -5.85
N LYS A 128 -10.27 -34.40 -4.78
CA LYS A 128 -9.49 -33.21 -4.37
C LYS A 128 -8.47 -32.83 -5.43
N ALA A 129 -7.75 -33.81 -5.99
CA ALA A 129 -6.78 -33.59 -7.04
C ALA A 129 -7.43 -33.03 -8.31
N LEU A 130 -8.60 -33.54 -8.68
CA LEU A 130 -9.37 -33.03 -9.82
C LEU A 130 -9.82 -31.59 -9.61
N LEU A 131 -10.37 -31.27 -8.43
CA LEU A 131 -10.78 -29.91 -8.08
C LEU A 131 -9.59 -28.94 -8.10
N ASN A 132 -8.45 -29.35 -7.52
CA ASN A 132 -7.24 -28.55 -7.50
C ASN A 132 -6.70 -28.25 -8.91
N LYS A 133 -6.73 -29.25 -9.81
CA LYS A 133 -6.36 -29.05 -11.23
C LYS A 133 -7.31 -28.10 -11.93
N PHE A 134 -8.62 -28.25 -11.74
CA PHE A 134 -9.61 -27.36 -12.36
C PHE A 134 -9.48 -25.90 -11.89
N LEU A 135 -9.11 -25.69 -10.62
CA LEU A 135 -8.98 -24.37 -10.01
C LEU A 135 -7.61 -23.72 -10.18
N HIS A 136 -6.62 -24.43 -10.73
CA HIS A 136 -5.28 -23.89 -10.89
C HIS A 136 -5.25 -22.71 -11.88
N GLU A 137 -5.60 -22.94 -13.14
CA GLU A 137 -5.60 -21.91 -14.18
C GLU A 137 -6.48 -20.70 -13.86
N PRO A 138 -7.74 -20.86 -13.38
CA PRO A 138 -8.57 -19.72 -12.98
C PRO A 138 -7.96 -18.91 -11.84
N THR A 139 -7.35 -19.57 -10.85
CA THR A 139 -6.67 -18.89 -9.74
C THR A 139 -5.48 -18.07 -10.23
N VAL A 140 -4.66 -18.64 -11.12
CA VAL A 140 -3.48 -17.95 -11.66
C VAL A 140 -3.90 -16.77 -12.53
N ALA A 141 -4.90 -16.95 -13.39
CA ALA A 141 -5.43 -15.89 -14.24
C ALA A 141 -6.01 -14.73 -13.41
N LEU A 142 -6.74 -15.04 -12.34
CA LEU A 142 -7.36 -14.03 -11.48
C LEU A 142 -6.32 -13.24 -10.67
N LYS A 143 -5.28 -13.91 -10.14
CA LYS A 143 -4.14 -13.24 -9.48
C LYS A 143 -3.36 -12.35 -10.45
N ALA A 144 -3.05 -12.86 -11.64
CA ALA A 144 -2.34 -12.07 -12.66
C ALA A 144 -3.16 -10.85 -13.13
N ALA A 145 -4.49 -10.96 -13.15
CA ALA A 145 -5.35 -9.83 -13.44
C ALA A 145 -5.41 -8.81 -12.30
N ALA A 146 -5.41 -9.26 -11.05
CA ALA A 146 -5.29 -8.39 -9.88
C ALA A 146 -4.02 -7.54 -9.92
N ASP A 147 -2.87 -8.17 -10.23
CA ASP A 147 -1.58 -7.49 -10.36
C ASP A 147 -1.55 -6.47 -11.50
N ARG A 148 -2.40 -6.65 -12.52
CA ARG A 148 -2.54 -5.73 -13.67
C ARG A 148 -3.65 -4.69 -13.48
N GLY A 149 -4.22 -4.57 -12.29
CA GLY A 149 -5.30 -3.62 -12.00
C GLY A 149 -6.66 -3.97 -12.62
N ARG A 150 -6.84 -5.21 -13.10
CA ARG A 150 -8.09 -5.73 -13.67
C ARG A 150 -8.78 -6.74 -12.75
N GLY A 151 -8.31 -6.89 -11.51
CA GLY A 151 -8.80 -7.89 -10.57
C GLY A 151 -10.29 -7.73 -10.25
N TYR A 152 -10.78 -6.50 -10.13
CA TYR A 152 -12.16 -6.21 -9.77
C TYR A 152 -13.17 -6.72 -10.80
N ALA A 153 -13.00 -6.40 -12.09
CA ALA A 153 -13.93 -6.83 -13.13
C ALA A 153 -13.99 -8.37 -13.29
N LEU A 154 -12.85 -9.05 -13.18
CA LEU A 154 -12.80 -10.51 -13.22
C LEU A 154 -13.36 -11.15 -11.95
N LEU A 155 -13.21 -10.49 -10.81
CA LEU A 155 -13.83 -10.92 -9.57
C LEU A 155 -15.36 -10.83 -9.64
N GLU A 156 -15.89 -9.73 -10.16
CA GLU A 156 -17.33 -9.57 -10.38
C GLU A 156 -17.87 -10.65 -11.34
N ALA A 157 -17.18 -10.89 -12.45
CA ALA A 157 -17.54 -11.99 -13.35
C ALA A 157 -17.50 -13.37 -12.65
N LEU A 158 -16.50 -13.63 -11.79
CA LEU A 158 -16.43 -14.86 -11.01
C LEU A 158 -17.63 -14.96 -10.04
N LYS A 159 -17.96 -13.87 -9.35
CA LYS A 159 -19.11 -13.86 -8.44
C LYS A 159 -20.43 -14.07 -9.17
N GLU A 160 -20.61 -13.49 -10.35
CA GLU A 160 -21.81 -13.66 -11.17
C GLU A 160 -21.93 -15.10 -11.71
N LEU A 161 -20.86 -15.62 -12.33
CA LEU A 161 -20.85 -16.96 -12.92
C LEU A 161 -21.05 -18.07 -11.89
N PHE A 162 -20.58 -17.87 -10.66
CA PHE A 162 -20.64 -18.86 -9.58
C PHE A 162 -21.61 -18.49 -8.45
N GLY A 163 -22.39 -17.42 -8.62
CA GLY A 163 -23.42 -16.98 -7.67
C GLY A 163 -22.89 -16.68 -6.26
N LEU A 164 -21.70 -16.10 -6.14
CA LEU A 164 -21.03 -15.80 -4.86
C LEU A 164 -21.56 -14.55 -4.17
N GLU A 165 -22.40 -13.74 -4.83
CA GLU A 165 -23.05 -12.57 -4.23
C GLU A 165 -24.31 -12.88 -3.43
N ARG A 166 -24.88 -14.07 -3.62
CA ARG A 166 -25.93 -14.55 -2.74
C ARG A 166 -25.26 -15.04 -1.47
N GLY A 167 -25.13 -14.12 -0.50
CA GLY A 167 -25.15 -14.51 0.89
C GLY A 167 -26.40 -15.35 1.10
N ASP A 168 -26.24 -16.67 1.08
CA ASP A 168 -27.17 -17.59 1.71
C ASP A 168 -27.05 -17.33 3.21
N GLY A 169 -27.70 -16.25 3.64
CA GLY A 169 -28.12 -16.11 5.02
C GLY A 169 -29.21 -17.16 5.30
N PRO A 170 -29.23 -17.75 6.50
CA PRO A 170 -30.50 -17.92 7.19
C PRO A 170 -31.11 -16.56 7.56
#